data_AF-A0A960P4V5-F1
#
_entry.id   AF-A0A960P4V5-F1
#
_cell.length_a   1.000
_cell.length_b   1.000
_cell.length_c   1.000
_cell.angle_alpha   90.00
_cell.angle_beta   90.00
_cell.angle_gamma   90.00
#
_symmetry.space_group_name_H-M   'P 1'
#
loop_
_entity.id
_entity.type
_entity.pdbx_description
1 polymer ?
#
loop_
_entity_poly.entity_id
_entity_poly.type
_entity_poly.pdbx_seq_one_letter_code
_entity_poly.pdbx_strand_id
1 'polypeptide(L)'
;MVRRARTRARGRAVPVVALLVLVAAAASCASTSTPVDQAVPTSAAVGATTSTTVDPWQTVVATTSESTLAVYDTPDAATPSHDVEAPEGPGVPLTFVVLDDGGERLHVQLPERPNGSTGWIDRDGVTLQHHDFHITVTLDEFRIEVFRGDEVVLDAPVGVAADNTPSPGGTYFTTSLLQPPDPDTVYGTYAYGLSAFSDVLESFAGGPGQLGIHGTNDDASIGTRVSHGCIRMHNADIERLVPLLPLGVPVTIV
;
A
#
# COMPACT_ATOMS: atom_id res chain seq x y z
N MET A 1 24.62 50.67 26.27
CA MET A 1 26.08 50.69 26.57
C MET A 1 26.54 49.24 26.51
N VAL A 2 27.47 48.71 25.70
CA VAL A 2 28.69 49.22 25.05
C VAL A 2 29.03 48.34 23.82
N ARG A 3 29.28 49.00 22.67
CA ARG A 3 30.24 48.78 21.55
C ARG A 3 30.78 47.36 21.20
N ARG A 4 30.63 46.93 19.92
CA ARG A 4 31.62 46.90 18.78
C ARG A 4 32.67 45.76 18.89
N ALA A 5 33.21 45.11 17.86
CA ALA A 5 33.08 45.18 16.40
C ALA A 5 33.85 44.01 15.74
N ARG A 6 33.42 43.65 14.51
CA ARG A 6 34.17 43.33 13.26
C ARG A 6 35.46 42.48 13.34
N THR A 7 35.55 41.48 12.45
CA THR A 7 36.48 41.52 11.28
C THR A 7 36.13 40.51 10.17
N ARG A 8 36.29 40.96 8.92
CA ARG A 8 36.20 40.25 7.63
C ARG A 8 37.57 39.67 7.24
N ALA A 9 37.59 38.64 6.38
CA ALA A 9 38.30 38.58 5.07
C ALA A 9 38.22 37.12 4.53
N ARG A 10 37.73 36.78 3.33
CA ARG A 10 38.11 37.05 1.92
C ARG A 10 39.45 36.43 1.46
N GLY A 11 39.36 35.63 0.38
CA GLY A 11 40.43 35.26 -0.56
C GLY A 11 40.64 33.73 -0.60
N ARG A 12 40.81 33.03 -1.73
CA ARG A 12 41.14 33.37 -3.13
C ARG A 12 40.83 32.14 -4.01
N ALA A 13 40.67 32.35 -5.31
CA ALA A 13 40.41 31.33 -6.33
C ALA A 13 41.61 31.12 -7.28
N VAL A 14 41.57 30.00 -8.04
CA VAL A 14 42.21 29.69 -9.37
C VAL A 14 43.71 29.27 -9.30
N PRO A 15 44.31 28.35 -10.14
CA PRO A 15 43.93 27.90 -11.51
C PRO A 15 43.96 26.39 -11.89
N VAL A 16 43.38 26.20 -13.08
CA VAL A 16 43.45 25.17 -14.14
C VAL A 16 44.85 24.58 -14.43
N VAL A 17 44.92 23.29 -14.78
CA VAL A 17 45.94 22.73 -15.68
C VAL A 17 45.28 21.77 -16.68
N ALA A 18 45.46 22.04 -17.96
CA ALA A 18 45.17 21.15 -19.09
C ALA A 18 46.45 20.40 -19.47
N LEU A 19 46.34 19.16 -19.96
CA LEU A 19 47.44 18.51 -20.69
C LEU A 19 46.88 17.62 -21.83
N LEU A 20 47.38 17.90 -23.03
CA LEU A 20 47.11 17.29 -24.33
C LEU A 20 48.50 17.10 -24.98
N VAL A 21 48.90 15.89 -25.41
CA VAL A 21 49.91 15.56 -26.47
C VAL A 21 49.78 14.04 -26.74
N LEU A 22 49.25 13.57 -27.87
CA LEU A 22 49.85 13.26 -29.21
C LEU A 22 50.92 12.13 -29.24
N VAL A 23 50.59 10.95 -29.77
CA VAL A 23 50.84 10.38 -31.14
C VAL A 23 52.24 9.80 -31.37
N ALA A 24 52.29 8.53 -31.83
CA ALA A 24 53.28 8.04 -32.79
C ALA A 24 52.73 6.83 -33.58
N ALA A 25 53.04 6.80 -34.87
CA ALA A 25 52.50 5.94 -35.93
C ALA A 25 53.44 4.79 -36.33
N ALA A 26 52.89 3.80 -37.04
CA ALA A 26 53.48 2.98 -38.13
C ALA A 26 52.53 1.79 -38.43
N ALA A 27 52.31 1.27 -39.63
CA ALA A 27 52.83 1.52 -40.97
C ALA A 27 51.81 1.02 -42.02
N SER A 28 52.04 1.48 -43.25
CA SER A 28 51.29 1.32 -44.48
C SER A 28 51.16 -0.11 -45.03
N CYS A 29 50.07 -0.38 -45.76
CA CYS A 29 50.09 -1.06 -47.06
C CYS A 29 48.83 -0.68 -47.86
N ALA A 30 49.04 -0.14 -49.05
CA ALA A 30 48.00 0.25 -50.00
C ALA A 30 47.47 -0.98 -50.76
N SER A 31 46.18 -0.94 -51.13
CA SER A 31 45.65 -1.72 -52.25
C SER A 31 44.44 -0.97 -52.83
N THR A 32 44.55 -0.66 -54.12
CA THR A 32 43.59 0.09 -54.93
C THR A 32 42.50 -0.87 -55.42
N SER A 33 41.23 -0.60 -55.10
CA SER A 33 40.10 -1.20 -55.80
C SER A 33 38.94 -0.22 -55.87
N THR A 34 38.46 0.00 -57.10
CA THR A 34 37.34 0.83 -57.52
C THR A 34 36.01 0.51 -56.80
N PRO A 35 35.10 1.49 -56.67
CA PRO A 35 33.88 1.35 -55.89
C PRO A 35 32.81 0.56 -56.65
N VAL A 36 32.21 -0.43 -55.99
CA VAL A 36 30.98 -1.09 -56.47
C VAL A 36 29.83 -0.56 -55.62
N ASP A 37 28.90 0.06 -56.31
CA ASP A 37 27.59 0.50 -55.84
C ASP A 37 26.83 -0.67 -55.20
N GLN A 38 26.67 -0.62 -53.87
CA GLN A 38 25.87 -1.56 -53.09
C GLN A 38 24.91 -0.70 -52.27
N ALA A 39 23.66 -0.64 -52.71
CA ALA A 39 22.56 -0.07 -51.95
C ALA A 39 22.48 -0.78 -50.59
N VAL A 40 22.80 -0.07 -49.52
CA VAL A 40 22.57 -0.54 -48.14
C VAL A 40 21.06 -0.60 -47.94
N PRO A 41 20.47 -1.75 -47.58
CA PRO A 41 19.08 -1.76 -47.17
C PRO A 41 18.99 -0.97 -45.86
N THR A 42 18.16 0.07 -45.84
CA THR A 42 17.76 0.76 -44.62
C THR A 42 17.22 -0.28 -43.64
N SER A 43 18.02 -0.61 -42.62
CA SER A 43 17.58 -1.40 -41.48
C SER A 43 16.49 -0.58 -40.79
N ALA A 44 15.24 -0.99 -40.96
CA ALA A 44 14.14 -0.50 -40.14
C ALA A 44 14.53 -0.73 -38.68
N ALA A 45 14.67 0.35 -37.92
CA ALA A 45 14.83 0.27 -36.48
C ALA A 45 13.57 -0.41 -35.93
N VAL A 46 13.72 -1.67 -35.50
CA VAL A 46 12.70 -2.37 -34.73
C VAL A 46 12.50 -1.54 -33.47
N GLY A 47 11.33 -0.92 -33.34
CA GLY A 47 10.98 -0.14 -32.17
C GLY A 47 11.20 -1.00 -30.93
N ALA A 48 11.97 -0.50 -29.96
CA ALA A 48 12.10 -1.14 -28.68
C ALA A 48 10.72 -1.15 -28.03
N THR A 49 10.06 -2.32 -28.03
CA THR A 49 8.86 -2.53 -27.24
C THR A 49 9.31 -2.58 -25.78
N THR A 50 9.18 -1.47 -25.06
CA THR A 50 9.37 -1.46 -23.62
C THR A 50 8.23 -2.25 -23.01
N SER A 51 8.49 -3.52 -22.66
CA SER A 51 7.59 -4.30 -21.82
C SER A 51 7.76 -3.75 -20.40
N THR A 52 6.83 -2.92 -19.93
CA THR A 52 6.66 -2.67 -18.49
C THR A 52 6.12 -3.95 -17.87
N THR A 53 6.98 -4.74 -17.23
CA THR A 53 6.53 -5.72 -16.25
C THR A 53 5.73 -4.98 -15.20
N VAL A 54 4.43 -5.30 -15.11
CA VAL A 54 3.57 -4.84 -14.02
C VAL A 54 4.14 -5.42 -12.73
N ASP A 55 4.42 -4.56 -11.76
CA ASP A 55 4.81 -5.00 -10.43
C ASP A 55 3.66 -5.84 -9.84
N PRO A 56 3.87 -7.13 -9.53
CA PRO A 56 2.81 -8.01 -9.06
C PRO A 56 2.20 -7.57 -7.72
N TRP A 57 2.90 -6.72 -6.96
CA TRP A 57 2.44 -6.22 -5.65
C TRP A 57 1.77 -4.85 -5.72
N GLN A 58 1.79 -4.20 -6.88
CA GLN A 58 1.19 -2.88 -7.03
C GLN A 58 -0.33 -2.95 -6.82
N THR A 59 -0.79 -2.25 -5.80
CA THR A 59 -2.20 -2.10 -5.43
C THR A 59 -2.66 -0.69 -5.76
N VAL A 60 -3.83 -0.60 -6.41
CA VAL A 60 -4.53 0.68 -6.65
C VAL A 60 -5.58 0.84 -5.55
N VAL A 61 -5.58 1.98 -4.88
CA VAL A 61 -6.49 2.29 -3.77
C VAL A 61 -7.32 3.52 -4.11
N ALA A 62 -8.62 3.46 -3.85
CA ALA A 62 -9.53 4.60 -3.93
C ALA A 62 -9.93 5.06 -2.52
N THR A 63 -9.81 6.35 -2.24
CA THR A 63 -10.19 6.94 -0.94
C THR A 63 -11.13 8.13 -1.13
N THR A 64 -12.07 8.33 -0.21
CA THR A 64 -12.91 9.52 -0.13
C THR A 64 -13.06 9.97 1.31
N SER A 65 -13.29 11.27 1.55
CA SER A 65 -13.59 11.80 2.89
C SER A 65 -15.01 11.51 3.35
N GLU A 66 -15.87 11.05 2.44
CA GLU A 66 -17.24 10.66 2.77
C GLU A 66 -17.28 9.34 3.54
N SER A 67 -18.25 9.21 4.44
CA SER A 67 -18.51 7.95 5.17
C SER A 67 -19.57 7.08 4.52
N THR A 68 -20.11 7.51 3.38
CA THR A 68 -21.05 6.76 2.55
C THR A 68 -20.82 7.06 1.08
N LEU A 69 -20.99 6.07 0.20
CA LEU A 69 -20.83 6.23 -1.24
C LEU A 69 -21.80 5.34 -2.00
N ALA A 70 -22.33 5.84 -3.12
CA ALA A 70 -23.21 5.07 -3.99
C ALA A 70 -22.44 3.94 -4.69
N VAL A 71 -23.01 2.74 -4.68
CA VAL A 71 -22.48 1.54 -5.33
C VAL A 71 -23.42 1.10 -6.45
N TYR A 72 -22.85 0.64 -7.55
CA TYR A 72 -23.56 0.18 -8.74
C TYR A 72 -23.21 -1.28 -9.04
N ASP A 73 -24.18 -2.03 -9.56
CA ASP A 73 -23.98 -3.46 -9.92
C ASP A 73 -23.14 -3.63 -11.20
N THR A 74 -23.17 -2.65 -12.10
CA THR A 74 -22.46 -2.66 -13.39
C THR A 74 -21.86 -1.29 -13.70
N PRO A 75 -20.82 -1.19 -14.55
CA PRO A 75 -20.20 0.10 -14.87
C PRO A 75 -21.18 1.08 -15.52
N ASP A 76 -22.16 0.59 -16.28
CA ASP A 76 -23.13 1.41 -17.02
C ASP A 76 -24.51 1.53 -16.35
N ALA A 77 -24.68 1.04 -15.11
CA ALA A 77 -25.96 1.10 -14.42
C ALA A 77 -26.44 2.55 -14.26
N ALA A 78 -27.69 2.82 -14.63
CA ALA A 78 -28.26 4.17 -14.60
C ALA A 78 -28.52 4.69 -13.17
N THR A 79 -28.68 3.79 -12.20
CA THR A 79 -28.97 4.09 -10.80
C THR A 79 -28.13 3.21 -9.89
N PRO A 80 -27.74 3.68 -8.70
CA PRO A 80 -27.04 2.84 -7.73
C PRO A 80 -27.94 1.72 -7.23
N SER A 81 -27.32 0.59 -6.86
CA SER A 81 -28.02 -0.54 -6.23
C SER A 81 -28.20 -0.33 -4.73
N HIS A 82 -27.22 0.29 -4.08
CA HIS A 82 -27.23 0.66 -2.66
C HIS A 82 -26.12 1.68 -2.37
N ASP A 83 -26.07 2.14 -1.12
CA ASP A 83 -24.93 2.91 -0.61
C ASP A 83 -24.08 2.01 0.29
N VAL A 84 -22.77 2.02 0.10
CA VAL A 84 -21.83 1.44 1.06
C VAL A 84 -21.57 2.45 2.17
N GLU A 85 -21.46 1.97 3.40
CA GLU A 85 -21.20 2.78 4.59
C GLU A 85 -19.85 2.39 5.22
N ALA A 86 -19.16 3.35 5.83
CA ALA A 86 -17.97 3.05 6.61
C ALA A 86 -18.35 2.14 7.80
N PRO A 87 -17.72 0.96 7.97
CA PRO A 87 -18.11 -0.02 9.00
C PRO A 87 -18.07 0.51 10.44
N GLU A 88 -17.16 1.46 10.69
CA GLU A 88 -16.96 2.12 11.98
C GLU A 88 -18.03 3.20 12.26
N GLY A 89 -18.79 3.60 11.23
CA GLY A 89 -19.92 4.52 11.32
C GLY A 89 -19.65 5.92 10.75
N PRO A 90 -20.58 6.87 10.98
CA PRO A 90 -20.54 8.21 10.38
C PRO A 90 -19.27 9.00 10.71
N GLY A 91 -18.75 9.71 9.71
CA GLY A 91 -17.56 10.55 9.84
C GLY A 91 -16.23 9.82 9.72
N VAL A 92 -16.24 8.49 9.53
CA VAL A 92 -15.05 7.71 9.16
C VAL A 92 -14.94 7.64 7.63
N PRO A 93 -13.82 8.07 7.02
CA PRO A 93 -13.60 8.02 5.57
C PRO A 93 -13.67 6.59 5.00
N LEU A 94 -14.16 6.47 3.76
CA LEU A 94 -14.15 5.20 3.02
C LEU A 94 -12.84 5.00 2.24
N THR A 95 -12.36 3.75 2.28
CA THR A 95 -11.22 3.25 1.52
C THR A 95 -11.63 2.00 0.76
N PHE A 96 -11.12 1.83 -0.46
CA PHE A 96 -11.38 0.67 -1.30
C PHE A 96 -10.11 0.20 -2.01
N VAL A 97 -9.97 -1.11 -2.21
CA VAL A 97 -9.01 -1.66 -3.17
C VAL A 97 -9.67 -1.74 -4.55
N VAL A 98 -9.02 -1.19 -5.56
CA VAL A 98 -9.51 -1.14 -6.94
C VAL A 98 -9.08 -2.39 -7.70
N LEU A 99 -10.05 -3.06 -8.32
CA LEU A 99 -9.89 -4.26 -9.13
C LEU A 99 -9.78 -3.93 -10.64
N ASP A 100 -10.48 -2.88 -11.07
CA ASP A 100 -10.45 -2.36 -12.44
C ASP A 100 -10.62 -0.83 -12.43
N ASP A 101 -9.69 -0.11 -13.05
CA ASP A 101 -9.68 1.33 -13.22
C ASP A 101 -9.71 1.75 -14.71
N GLY A 102 -10.33 0.96 -15.58
CA GLY A 102 -10.39 1.26 -17.01
C GLY A 102 -11.43 2.31 -17.43
N GLY A 103 -12.38 2.67 -16.56
CA GLY A 103 -13.55 3.47 -16.91
C GLY A 103 -13.87 4.66 -16.00
N GLU A 104 -15.03 5.29 -16.25
CA GLU A 104 -15.61 6.36 -15.42
C GLU A 104 -16.09 5.83 -14.05
N ARG A 105 -16.38 4.54 -13.97
CA ARG A 105 -16.55 3.80 -12.72
C ARG A 105 -15.39 2.86 -12.47
N LEU A 106 -15.05 2.70 -11.21
CA LEU A 106 -14.02 1.78 -10.71
C LEU A 106 -14.71 0.53 -10.18
N HIS A 107 -14.24 -0.66 -10.56
CA HIS A 107 -14.63 -1.90 -9.88
C HIS A 107 -13.77 -2.04 -8.64
N VAL A 108 -14.39 -2.19 -7.47
CA VAL A 108 -13.68 -2.17 -6.18
C VAL A 108 -14.14 -3.29 -5.27
N GLN A 109 -13.28 -3.70 -4.33
CA GLN A 109 -13.69 -4.47 -3.16
C GLN A 109 -14.38 -3.54 -2.16
N LEU A 110 -15.51 -3.99 -1.60
CA LEU A 110 -16.33 -3.22 -0.67
C LEU A 110 -16.06 -3.66 0.77
N PRO A 111 -15.91 -2.72 1.73
CA PRO A 111 -15.78 -3.04 3.14
C PRO A 111 -17.16 -3.30 3.76
N GLU A 112 -17.90 -4.28 3.24
CA GLU A 112 -19.24 -4.63 3.71
C GLU A 112 -19.47 -6.14 3.73
N ARG A 113 -20.62 -6.56 4.27
CA ARG A 113 -21.06 -7.95 4.20
C ARG A 113 -21.82 -8.22 2.90
N PRO A 114 -21.75 -9.44 2.35
CA PRO A 114 -20.86 -10.54 2.76
C PRO A 114 -19.38 -10.23 2.50
N ASN A 115 -18.49 -10.84 3.28
CA ASN A 115 -17.04 -10.72 3.07
C ASN A 115 -16.67 -11.01 1.61
N GLY A 116 -15.85 -10.15 1.00
CA GLY A 116 -15.46 -10.28 -0.40
C GLY A 116 -16.45 -9.66 -1.39
N SER A 117 -17.45 -8.91 -0.93
CA SER A 117 -18.32 -8.08 -1.78
C SER A 117 -17.50 -7.16 -2.69
N THR A 118 -18.00 -6.95 -3.90
CA THR A 118 -17.42 -6.02 -4.88
C THR A 118 -18.54 -5.22 -5.54
N GLY A 119 -18.22 -4.03 -6.03
CA GLY A 119 -19.17 -3.20 -6.76
C GLY A 119 -18.48 -2.10 -7.54
N TRP A 120 -19.26 -1.29 -8.24
CA TRP A 120 -18.76 -0.18 -9.03
C TRP A 120 -19.01 1.15 -8.31
N ILE A 121 -18.02 2.03 -8.26
CA ILE A 121 -18.15 3.38 -7.69
C ILE A 121 -17.73 4.44 -8.72
N ASP A 122 -18.33 5.63 -8.65
CA ASP A 122 -17.98 6.73 -9.56
C ASP A 122 -16.57 7.25 -9.27
N ARG A 123 -15.71 7.28 -10.30
CA ARG A 123 -14.29 7.70 -10.17
C ARG A 123 -14.16 9.14 -9.65
N ASP A 124 -15.03 10.04 -10.10
CA ASP A 124 -14.97 11.46 -9.75
C ASP A 124 -15.21 11.74 -8.26
N GLY A 125 -15.76 10.77 -7.52
CA GLY A 125 -16.02 10.85 -6.08
C GLY A 125 -14.85 10.40 -5.20
N VAL A 126 -13.74 9.96 -5.78
CA VAL A 126 -12.61 9.37 -5.04
C VAL A 126 -11.25 9.89 -5.51
N THR A 127 -10.25 9.74 -4.66
CA THR A 127 -8.84 9.97 -4.98
C THR A 127 -8.13 8.64 -5.12
N LEU A 128 -7.41 8.44 -6.23
CA LEU A 128 -6.61 7.24 -6.46
C LEU A 128 -5.19 7.39 -5.92
N GLN A 129 -4.71 6.32 -5.29
CA GLN A 129 -3.35 6.18 -4.78
C GLN A 129 -2.80 4.80 -5.15
N HIS A 130 -1.47 4.67 -5.11
CA HIS A 130 -0.78 3.42 -5.43
C HIS A 130 0.25 3.11 -4.35
N HIS A 131 0.38 1.83 -4.01
CA HIS A 131 1.45 1.32 -3.17
C HIS A 131 1.71 -0.16 -3.48
N ASP A 132 2.76 -0.72 -2.91
CA ASP A 132 3.21 -2.12 -3.07
C ASP A 132 3.26 -2.88 -1.73
N PHE A 133 2.64 -2.32 -0.68
CA PHE A 133 2.49 -3.02 0.60
C PHE A 133 1.45 -4.13 0.53
N HIS A 134 1.73 -5.23 1.23
CA HIS A 134 0.78 -6.30 1.51
C HIS A 134 1.09 -6.95 2.86
N ILE A 135 0.10 -7.61 3.45
CA ILE A 135 0.18 -8.23 4.78
C ILE A 135 -0.28 -9.68 4.67
N THR A 136 0.46 -10.59 5.31
CA THR A 136 0.03 -11.97 5.55
C THR A 136 -0.11 -12.22 7.04
N VAL A 137 -1.22 -12.83 7.44
CA VAL A 137 -1.49 -13.28 8.81
C VAL A 137 -1.66 -14.78 8.79
N THR A 138 -0.80 -15.49 9.51
CA THR A 138 -0.84 -16.95 9.63
C THR A 138 -1.36 -17.31 11.02
N LEU A 139 -2.64 -17.68 11.10
CA LEU A 139 -3.37 -17.82 12.35
C LEU A 139 -2.81 -18.94 13.23
N ASP A 140 -2.46 -20.07 12.63
CA ASP A 140 -1.95 -21.24 13.36
C ASP A 140 -0.53 -21.05 13.91
N GLU A 141 0.22 -20.11 13.33
CA GLU A 141 1.58 -19.76 13.77
C GLU A 141 1.62 -18.51 14.65
N PHE A 142 0.49 -17.82 14.84
CA PHE A 142 0.42 -16.55 15.56
C PHE A 142 1.37 -15.50 14.98
N ARG A 143 1.43 -15.39 13.65
CA ARG A 143 2.34 -14.46 12.95
C ARG A 143 1.61 -13.46 12.07
N ILE A 144 2.16 -12.26 12.02
CA ILE A 144 1.88 -11.26 11.00
C ILE A 144 3.19 -10.87 10.31
N GLU A 145 3.16 -10.90 8.99
CA GLU A 145 4.24 -10.43 8.13
C GLU A 145 3.72 -9.26 7.30
N VAL A 146 4.48 -8.17 7.26
CA VAL A 146 4.18 -6.97 6.48
C VAL A 146 5.29 -6.78 5.48
N PHE A 147 4.92 -6.63 4.21
CA PHE A 147 5.84 -6.55 3.10
C PHE A 147 5.72 -5.20 2.38
N ARG A 148 6.79 -4.80 1.72
CA ARG A 148 6.81 -3.79 0.65
C ARG A 148 7.43 -4.43 -0.59
N GLY A 149 6.63 -4.71 -1.60
CA GLY A 149 7.04 -5.60 -2.69
C GLY A 149 7.44 -6.97 -2.13
N ASP A 150 8.67 -7.40 -2.40
CA ASP A 150 9.23 -8.65 -1.86
C ASP A 150 9.97 -8.47 -0.51
N GLU A 151 10.14 -7.25 0.00
CA GLU A 151 10.88 -6.98 1.24
C GLU A 151 9.97 -7.14 2.48
N VAL A 152 10.40 -7.95 3.45
CA VAL A 152 9.76 -8.02 4.77
C VAL A 152 10.11 -6.77 5.59
N VAL A 153 9.12 -5.95 5.88
CA VAL A 153 9.22 -4.71 6.68
C VAL A 153 8.98 -5.01 8.17
N LEU A 154 8.12 -5.98 8.47
CA LEU A 154 7.85 -6.46 9.82
C LEU A 154 7.52 -7.95 9.78
N ASP A 155 8.04 -8.70 10.77
CA ASP A 155 7.62 -10.07 11.06
C ASP A 155 7.49 -10.19 12.59
N ALA A 156 6.27 -10.32 13.10
CA ALA A 156 5.95 -10.14 14.51
C ALA A 156 4.94 -11.19 15.03
N PRO A 157 4.98 -11.53 16.33
CA PRO A 157 3.97 -12.40 16.92
C PRO A 157 2.66 -11.64 17.12
N VAL A 158 1.53 -12.34 17.05
CA VAL A 158 0.19 -11.76 17.24
C VAL A 158 -0.68 -12.62 18.15
N GLY A 159 -1.62 -11.97 18.84
CA GLY A 159 -2.77 -12.67 19.42
C GLY A 159 -3.86 -12.82 18.36
N VAL A 160 -4.52 -13.97 18.29
CA VAL A 160 -5.54 -14.26 17.27
C VAL A 160 -6.87 -14.66 17.90
N ALA A 161 -7.85 -14.90 17.04
CA ALA A 161 -9.20 -15.31 17.44
C ALA A 161 -9.22 -16.59 18.27
N ALA A 162 -10.14 -16.64 19.22
CA ALA A 162 -10.53 -17.87 19.89
C ALA A 162 -11.33 -18.78 18.94
N ASP A 163 -11.29 -20.10 19.16
CA ASP A 163 -11.92 -21.10 18.28
C ASP A 163 -13.43 -20.90 18.09
N ASN A 164 -14.12 -20.31 19.07
CA ASN A 164 -15.56 -20.03 19.01
C ASN A 164 -15.91 -18.67 18.37
N THR A 165 -14.91 -17.86 18.03
CA THR A 165 -15.07 -16.56 17.35
C THR A 165 -13.99 -16.37 16.28
N PRO A 166 -13.83 -17.34 15.36
CA PRO A 166 -12.69 -17.41 14.46
C PRO A 166 -12.62 -16.20 13.53
N SER A 167 -11.41 -15.80 13.16
CA SER A 167 -11.18 -14.90 12.03
C SER A 167 -11.45 -15.67 10.74
N PRO A 168 -12.32 -15.20 9.83
CA PRO A 168 -12.49 -15.84 8.54
C PRO A 168 -11.19 -15.72 7.73
N GLY A 169 -10.75 -16.82 7.12
CA GLY A 169 -9.66 -16.81 6.15
C GLY A 169 -10.10 -16.14 4.85
N GLY A 170 -9.19 -15.48 4.16
CA GLY A 170 -9.51 -14.73 2.94
C GLY A 170 -8.53 -13.62 2.62
N THR A 171 -8.90 -12.80 1.63
CA THR A 171 -8.18 -11.57 1.28
C THR A 171 -9.07 -10.38 1.57
N TYR A 172 -8.53 -9.45 2.34
CA TYR A 172 -9.17 -8.24 2.83
C TYR A 172 -8.25 -7.05 2.62
N PHE A 173 -8.59 -5.89 3.16
CA PHE A 173 -7.72 -4.73 3.15
C PHE A 173 -7.96 -3.83 4.37
N THR A 174 -6.98 -3.00 4.72
CA THR A 174 -7.11 -2.01 5.79
C THR A 174 -8.02 -0.85 5.36
N THR A 175 -9.09 -0.58 6.10
CA THR A 175 -10.12 0.43 5.75
C THR A 175 -9.88 1.79 6.38
N SER A 176 -9.42 1.80 7.63
CA SER A 176 -9.27 2.98 8.47
C SER A 176 -8.07 2.83 9.40
N LEU A 177 -7.57 3.96 9.93
CA LEU A 177 -6.61 3.98 11.02
C LEU A 177 -7.16 4.84 12.15
N LEU A 178 -7.40 4.20 13.29
CA LEU A 178 -7.91 4.84 14.50
C LEU A 178 -6.80 4.93 15.55
N GLN A 179 -6.77 6.05 16.27
CA GLN A 179 -5.95 6.23 17.45
C GLN A 179 -6.89 6.33 18.67
N PRO A 180 -7.01 5.27 19.49
CA PRO A 180 -7.77 5.33 20.73
C PRO A 180 -7.33 6.52 21.60
N PRO A 181 -8.27 7.29 22.19
CA PRO A 181 -7.93 8.38 23.09
C PRO A 181 -7.19 7.91 24.35
N ASP A 182 -7.47 6.68 24.77
CA ASP A 182 -6.83 5.99 25.88
C ASP A 182 -6.11 4.74 25.34
N PRO A 183 -4.76 4.69 25.42
CA PRO A 183 -3.99 3.55 24.94
C PRO A 183 -4.11 2.32 25.85
N ASP A 184 -4.65 2.45 27.07
CA ASP A 184 -4.82 1.34 28.01
C ASP A 184 -6.12 0.53 27.75
N THR A 185 -6.75 0.72 26.60
CA THR A 185 -7.90 -0.06 26.14
C THR A 185 -7.47 -1.36 25.47
N VAL A 186 -8.43 -2.28 25.22
CA VAL A 186 -8.16 -3.53 24.47
C VAL A 186 -7.55 -3.30 23.09
N TYR A 187 -7.77 -2.11 22.51
CA TYR A 187 -7.26 -1.72 21.20
C TYR A 187 -5.81 -1.18 21.22
N GLY A 188 -5.25 -0.94 22.41
CA GLY A 188 -3.88 -0.40 22.53
C GLY A 188 -3.73 1.00 21.94
N THR A 189 -2.57 1.27 21.36
CA THR A 189 -2.20 2.63 20.89
C THR A 189 -2.77 3.00 19.52
N TYR A 190 -3.03 2.01 18.66
CA TYR A 190 -3.61 2.18 17.33
C TYR A 190 -4.46 0.98 16.92
N ALA A 191 -5.38 1.19 15.98
CA ALA A 191 -6.18 0.13 15.37
C ALA A 191 -6.43 0.40 13.88
N TYR A 192 -6.08 -0.57 13.03
CA TYR A 192 -6.53 -0.61 11.64
C TYR A 192 -7.85 -1.39 11.55
N GLY A 193 -8.89 -0.76 10.99
CA GLY A 193 -10.09 -1.49 10.56
C GLY A 193 -9.77 -2.36 9.34
N LEU A 194 -10.44 -3.51 9.20
CA LEU A 194 -10.36 -4.35 8.01
C LEU A 194 -11.70 -4.35 7.26
N SER A 195 -11.69 -4.69 5.97
CA SER A 195 -12.89 -5.05 5.21
C SER A 195 -13.47 -6.42 5.56
N ALA A 196 -12.90 -7.07 6.59
CA ALA A 196 -13.33 -8.36 7.12
C ALA A 196 -14.36 -8.19 8.24
N PHE A 197 -15.37 -9.06 8.25
CA PHE A 197 -16.37 -9.17 9.30
C PHE A 197 -16.47 -10.58 9.85
N SER A 198 -16.79 -10.73 11.13
CA SER A 198 -16.93 -12.04 11.77
C SER A 198 -18.10 -12.84 11.18
N ASP A 199 -17.90 -14.13 10.91
CA ASP A 199 -18.97 -15.02 10.44
C ASP A 199 -19.97 -15.42 11.54
N VAL A 200 -19.60 -15.23 12.81
CA VAL A 200 -20.40 -15.69 13.97
C VAL A 200 -20.86 -14.55 14.87
N LEU A 201 -20.27 -13.36 14.76
CA LEU A 201 -20.68 -12.16 15.47
C LEU A 201 -21.22 -11.11 14.50
N GLU A 202 -22.55 -10.99 14.41
CA GLU A 202 -23.22 -9.93 13.63
C GLU A 202 -23.08 -8.55 14.29
N SER A 203 -22.85 -8.51 15.60
CA SER A 203 -22.51 -7.29 16.33
C SER A 203 -21.50 -7.58 17.43
N PHE A 204 -20.53 -6.67 17.59
CA PHE A 204 -19.52 -6.73 18.65
C PHE A 204 -19.07 -5.32 19.03
N ALA A 205 -18.97 -5.06 20.34
CA ALA A 205 -18.54 -3.76 20.88
C ALA A 205 -19.30 -2.53 20.31
N GLY A 206 -20.57 -2.71 19.92
CA GLY A 206 -21.40 -1.65 19.33
C GLY A 206 -21.25 -1.46 17.82
N GLY A 207 -20.36 -2.21 17.16
CA GLY A 207 -20.18 -2.23 15.71
C GLY A 207 -20.73 -3.51 15.05
N PRO A 208 -20.54 -3.65 13.73
CA PRO A 208 -21.10 -4.73 12.89
C PRO A 208 -20.30 -6.06 12.94
N GLY A 209 -19.44 -6.22 13.95
CA GLY A 209 -18.51 -7.34 14.03
C GLY A 209 -17.35 -7.24 13.02
N GLN A 210 -16.95 -6.02 12.66
CA GLN A 210 -15.77 -5.75 11.84
C GLN A 210 -14.50 -6.22 12.58
N LEU A 211 -13.58 -6.85 11.85
CA LEU A 211 -12.27 -7.24 12.35
C LEU A 211 -11.27 -6.08 12.21
N GLY A 212 -10.21 -6.13 13.00
CA GLY A 212 -9.13 -5.16 12.94
C GLY A 212 -7.77 -5.76 13.28
N ILE A 213 -6.72 -5.02 12.94
CA ILE A 213 -5.35 -5.23 13.43
C ILE A 213 -5.07 -4.10 14.40
N HIS A 214 -4.86 -4.41 15.68
CA HIS A 214 -4.73 -3.38 16.71
C HIS A 214 -3.67 -3.73 17.75
N GLY A 215 -3.27 -2.74 18.55
CA GLY A 215 -2.39 -2.94 19.71
C GLY A 215 -3.07 -3.75 20.82
N THR A 216 -2.57 -3.69 22.04
CA THR A 216 -3.27 -4.31 23.18
C THR A 216 -2.87 -3.69 24.51
N ASN A 217 -3.74 -3.78 25.50
CA ASN A 217 -3.41 -3.52 26.90
C ASN A 217 -3.05 -4.81 27.67
N ASP A 218 -3.06 -5.96 27.01
CA ASP A 218 -2.72 -7.25 27.58
C ASP A 218 -1.64 -7.93 26.73
N ASP A 219 -0.38 -7.61 27.01
CA ASP A 219 0.78 -8.15 26.31
C ASP A 219 0.86 -9.69 26.38
N ALA A 220 0.29 -10.30 27.43
CA ALA A 220 0.24 -11.75 27.57
C ALA A 220 -0.76 -12.43 26.60
N SER A 221 -1.61 -11.64 25.93
CA SER A 221 -2.51 -12.15 24.89
C SER A 221 -1.80 -12.46 23.57
N ILE A 222 -0.59 -11.94 23.36
CA ILE A 222 0.19 -12.18 22.15
C ILE A 222 0.70 -13.64 22.13
N GLY A 223 0.57 -14.31 20.98
CA GLY A 223 0.88 -15.74 20.84
C GLY A 223 -0.20 -16.67 21.38
N THR A 224 -1.42 -16.16 21.60
CA THR A 224 -2.56 -16.93 22.14
C THR A 224 -3.85 -16.72 21.33
N ARG A 225 -4.81 -17.64 21.49
CA ARG A 225 -6.15 -17.59 20.88
C ARG A 225 -7.17 -17.03 21.86
N VAL A 226 -7.37 -15.71 21.87
CA VAL A 226 -8.19 -15.02 22.90
C VAL A 226 -9.04 -13.86 22.38
N SER A 227 -8.89 -13.49 21.11
CA SER A 227 -9.67 -12.38 20.53
C SER A 227 -11.03 -12.85 20.01
N HIS A 228 -11.88 -11.89 19.65
CA HIS A 228 -13.19 -12.11 19.03
C HIS A 228 -13.14 -11.99 17.49
N GLY A 229 -11.99 -12.27 16.89
CA GLY A 229 -11.74 -12.14 15.45
C GLY A 229 -10.56 -11.22 15.12
N CYS A 230 -10.27 -10.21 15.94
CA CYS A 230 -9.21 -9.25 15.66
C CYS A 230 -7.80 -9.84 15.84
N ILE A 231 -6.83 -9.25 15.15
CA ILE A 231 -5.41 -9.56 15.27
C ILE A 231 -4.79 -8.56 16.25
N ARG A 232 -4.25 -9.06 17.35
CA ARG A 232 -3.61 -8.24 18.39
C ARG A 232 -2.11 -8.20 18.19
N MET A 233 -1.53 -7.02 18.23
CA MET A 233 -0.10 -6.78 18.14
C MET A 233 0.42 -6.18 19.45
N HIS A 234 1.72 -6.29 19.70
CA HIS A 234 2.37 -5.41 20.66
C HIS A 234 2.23 -3.95 20.20
N ASN A 235 2.02 -3.02 21.14
CA ASN A 235 1.88 -1.59 20.83
C ASN A 235 3.11 -1.04 20.09
N ALA A 236 4.31 -1.48 20.47
CA ALA A 236 5.55 -1.07 19.81
C ALA A 236 5.63 -1.50 18.33
N ASP A 237 5.02 -2.62 17.95
CA ASP A 237 5.04 -3.10 16.57
C ASP A 237 4.05 -2.33 15.70
N ILE A 238 2.82 -2.10 16.19
CA ILE A 238 1.83 -1.31 15.43
C ILE A 238 2.27 0.17 15.30
N GLU A 239 2.91 0.74 16.32
CA GLU A 239 3.48 2.09 16.26
C GLU A 239 4.56 2.24 15.18
N ARG A 240 5.31 1.17 14.88
CA ARG A 240 6.29 1.16 13.79
C ARG A 240 5.64 1.12 12.41
N LEU A 241 4.43 0.52 12.31
CA LEU A 241 3.70 0.41 11.05
C LEU A 241 2.96 1.69 10.67
N VAL A 242 2.41 2.43 11.65
CA VAL A 242 1.63 3.66 11.43
C VAL A 242 2.31 4.68 10.49
N PRO A 243 3.60 5.03 10.65
CA PRO A 243 4.23 5.98 9.73
C PRO A 243 4.59 5.40 8.36
N LEU A 244 4.42 4.08 8.16
CA LEU A 244 4.83 3.37 6.94
C LEU A 244 3.64 2.97 6.06
N LEU A 245 2.57 2.45 6.67
CA LEU A 245 1.46 1.85 5.94
C LEU A 245 0.44 2.90 5.48
N PRO A 246 0.11 2.95 4.18
CA PRO A 246 -1.10 3.64 3.71
C PRO A 246 -2.35 2.86 4.12
N LEU A 247 -3.54 3.42 3.86
CA LEU A 247 -4.79 2.63 3.89
C LEU A 247 -4.95 1.88 2.57
N GLY A 248 -5.82 0.88 2.54
CA GLY A 248 -6.04 0.00 1.39
C GLY A 248 -5.00 -1.11 1.23
N VAL A 249 -4.17 -1.36 2.24
CA VAL A 249 -3.17 -2.45 2.20
C VAL A 249 -3.88 -3.80 2.19
N PRO A 250 -3.66 -4.66 1.18
CA PRO A 250 -4.20 -6.02 1.17
C PRO A 250 -3.71 -6.83 2.36
N VAL A 251 -4.63 -7.58 2.97
CA VAL A 251 -4.39 -8.46 4.11
C VAL A 251 -4.89 -9.85 3.77
N THR A 252 -3.99 -10.81 3.66
CA THR A 252 -4.30 -12.23 3.48
C THR A 252 -4.27 -12.93 4.83
N ILE A 253 -5.38 -13.57 5.21
CA ILE A 253 -5.52 -14.34 6.45
C ILE A 253 -5.58 -15.83 6.08
N VAL A 254 -4.63 -16.62 6.61
CA VAL A 254 -4.48 -18.07 6.36
C VAL A 254 -4.39 -18.90 7.63
#